data_AF-A0A0Q9YZH3-F1
#
_entry.id   AF-A0A0Q9YZH3-F1
#
_cell.length_a   1.000
_cell.length_b   1.000
_cell.length_c   1.000
_cell.angle_alpha   90.00
_cell.angle_beta   90.00
_cell.angle_gamma   90.00
#
_symmetry.space_group_name_H-M   'P 1'
#
loop_
_entity.id
_entity.type
_entity.pdbx_description
1 polymer ?
#
loop_
_entity_poly.entity_id
_entity_poly.type
_entity_poly.pdbx_seq_one_letter_code
_entity_poly.pdbx_strand_id
1 'polypeptide(L)'
;MRSMHGQKGFTLIELVIVIVLLGILASVALPRFLNITKDAHNASVSGTAGAIASAINIAHAKWLASGQPVSVPPIAGIDFTNSGHADVGFNVEGWPDAASDKTDISAENVLGNGGKDNETCALLMKNLLSSSSVTFGSGDDCNEQYCAIYKAPECIYTYQQNKEVVRTITYSTTSGIVSKKLPTH
;
A
#
# COMPACT_ATOMS: atom_id res chain seq x y z
N MET A 1 16.81 2.53 67.76
CA MET A 1 17.92 3.06 66.93
C MET A 1 17.74 2.55 65.52
N ARG A 2 17.57 3.43 64.53
CA ARG A 2 17.34 3.07 63.12
C ARG A 2 18.67 3.19 62.39
N SER A 3 19.25 2.05 61.98
CA SER A 3 20.51 2.00 61.23
C SER A 3 20.34 2.62 59.85
N MET A 4 21.05 3.72 59.58
CA MET A 4 21.16 4.35 58.27
C MET A 4 22.22 3.59 57.47
N HIS A 5 21.79 2.75 56.53
CA HIS A 5 22.69 2.12 55.57
C HIS A 5 23.25 3.18 54.63
N GLY A 6 24.58 3.31 54.58
CA GLY A 6 25.27 4.31 53.76
C GLY A 6 24.98 4.13 52.28
N GLN A 7 24.56 5.22 51.62
CA GLN A 7 24.46 5.28 50.16
C GLN A 7 25.89 5.25 49.59
N LYS A 8 26.27 4.13 48.94
CA LYS A 8 27.48 4.08 48.12
C LYS A 8 27.23 4.88 46.85
N GLY A 9 27.91 6.01 46.68
CA GLY A 9 27.89 6.79 45.45
C GLY A 9 28.54 6.03 44.30
N PHE A 10 28.02 6.23 43.08
CA PHE A 10 28.57 5.68 41.85
C PHE A 10 29.96 6.28 41.58
N THR A 11 30.93 5.49 41.13
CA THR A 11 32.27 6.02 40.83
C THR A 11 32.29 6.67 39.44
N LEU A 12 33.06 7.75 39.27
CA LEU A 12 33.20 8.42 37.97
C LEU A 12 33.75 7.46 36.90
N ILE A 13 34.66 6.57 37.27
CA ILE A 13 35.26 5.60 36.34
C ILE A 13 34.24 4.57 35.84
N GLU A 14 33.30 4.16 36.67
CA GLU A 14 32.24 3.22 36.32
C GLU A 14 31.29 3.82 35.28
N LEU A 15 30.97 5.11 35.42
CA LEU A 15 30.20 5.83 34.40
C LEU A 15 30.96 5.96 33.07
N VAL A 16 32.26 6.28 33.13
CA VAL A 16 33.11 6.43 31.93
C VAL A 16 33.25 5.11 31.16
N ILE A 17 33.47 3.99 31.86
CA ILE A 17 33.56 2.68 31.20
C ILE A 17 32.24 2.31 30.52
N VAL A 18 31.10 2.60 31.15
CA VAL A 18 29.78 2.31 30.57
C VAL A 18 29.55 3.07 29.25
N ILE A 19 29.83 4.37 29.21
CA ILE A 19 29.65 5.16 27.97
C ILE A 19 30.60 4.70 26.85
N VAL A 20 31.83 4.29 27.20
CA VAL A 20 32.80 3.75 26.24
C VAL A 20 32.30 2.41 25.67
N LEU A 21 31.81 1.51 26.53
CA LEU A 21 31.25 0.24 26.10
C LEU A 21 30.00 0.42 25.22
N LEU A 22 29.08 1.33 25.61
CA LEU A 22 27.91 1.67 24.81
C LEU A 22 28.33 2.27 23.46
N GLY A 23 29.40 3.07 23.39
CA GLY A 23 29.95 3.60 22.15
C GLY A 23 30.42 2.50 21.19
N ILE A 24 31.15 1.49 21.69
CA ILE A 24 31.61 0.36 20.87
C ILE A 24 30.42 -0.44 20.35
N LEU A 25 29.46 -0.78 21.22
CA LEU A 25 28.26 -1.55 20.84
C LEU A 25 27.40 -0.80 19.83
N ALA A 26 27.24 0.52 19.99
CA ALA A 26 26.50 1.36 19.06
C ALA A 26 27.15 1.40 17.67
N SER A 27 28.49 1.44 17.61
CA SER A 27 29.23 1.52 16.33
C SER A 27 28.98 0.31 15.41
N VAL A 28 28.83 -0.89 15.98
CA VAL A 28 28.58 -2.12 15.22
C VAL A 28 27.08 -2.39 14.99
N ALA A 29 26.22 -1.95 15.91
CA ALA A 29 24.78 -2.18 15.82
C ALA A 29 24.08 -1.27 14.81
N LEU A 30 24.48 0.01 14.74
CA LEU A 30 23.78 1.02 13.93
C LEU A 30 23.76 0.69 12.42
N PRO A 31 24.88 0.33 11.75
CA PRO A 31 24.86 0.02 10.33
C PRO A 31 23.96 -1.17 9.99
N ARG A 32 23.94 -2.18 10.87
CA ARG A 32 23.11 -3.39 10.69
C ARG A 32 21.63 -3.08 10.85
N PHE A 33 21.27 -2.24 11.83
CA PHE A 33 19.89 -1.82 12.07
C PHE A 33 19.30 -1.08 10.85
N LEU A 34 20.09 -0.18 10.23
CA LEU A 34 19.67 0.55 9.04
C LEU A 34 19.42 -0.37 7.84
N ASN A 35 20.25 -1.40 7.64
CA ASN A 35 20.06 -2.38 6.57
C ASN A 35 18.80 -3.23 6.80
N ILE A 36 18.58 -3.75 8.01
CA ILE A 36 17.39 -4.53 8.34
C ILE A 36 16.11 -3.71 8.12
N THR A 37 16.13 -2.43 8.49
CA THR A 37 14.97 -1.53 8.29
C THR A 37 14.66 -1.35 6.80
N LYS A 38 15.69 -1.14 5.96
CA LYS A 38 15.52 -1.05 4.50
C LYS A 38 14.94 -2.32 3.91
N ASP A 39 15.45 -3.48 4.33
CA ASP A 39 14.99 -4.80 3.88
C ASP A 39 13.55 -5.06 4.32
N ALA A 40 13.18 -4.67 5.54
CA ALA A 40 11.82 -4.78 6.05
C ALA A 40 10.82 -3.95 5.21
N HIS A 41 11.19 -2.72 4.82
CA HIS A 41 10.36 -1.92 3.90
C HIS A 41 10.27 -2.55 2.50
N ASN A 42 11.37 -3.08 1.95
CA ASN A 42 11.37 -3.77 0.66
C ASN A 42 10.49 -5.04 0.67
N ALA A 43 10.53 -5.79 1.78
CA ALA A 43 9.70 -6.97 2.00
C ALA A 43 8.21 -6.58 2.13
N SER A 44 7.90 -5.52 2.88
CA SER A 44 6.54 -4.99 3.01
C SER A 44 5.94 -4.60 1.66
N VAL A 45 6.67 -3.80 0.86
CA VAL A 45 6.24 -3.40 -0.49
C VAL A 45 6.10 -4.61 -1.41
N SER A 46 7.00 -5.59 -1.30
CA SER A 46 6.89 -6.84 -2.07
C SER A 46 5.65 -7.64 -1.70
N GLY A 47 5.30 -7.70 -0.40
CA GLY A 47 4.08 -8.35 0.08
C GLY A 47 2.82 -7.65 -0.41
N THR A 48 2.78 -6.32 -0.33
CA THR A 48 1.66 -5.53 -0.87
C THR A 48 1.52 -5.71 -2.38
N ALA A 49 2.62 -5.70 -3.14
CA ALA A 49 2.58 -5.93 -4.59
C ALA A 49 2.00 -7.30 -4.95
N GLY A 50 2.37 -8.35 -4.19
CA GLY A 50 1.78 -9.67 -4.35
C GLY A 50 0.29 -9.71 -4.02
N ALA A 51 -0.13 -9.02 -2.96
CA ALA A 51 -1.55 -8.90 -2.60
C ALA A 51 -2.35 -8.16 -3.69
N ILE A 52 -1.83 -7.05 -4.21
CA ILE A 52 -2.42 -6.30 -5.33
C ILE A 52 -2.59 -7.20 -6.55
N ALA A 53 -1.52 -7.91 -6.97
CA ALA A 53 -1.57 -8.83 -8.11
C ALA A 53 -2.62 -9.95 -7.91
N SER A 54 -2.70 -10.51 -6.70
CA SER A 54 -3.71 -11.51 -6.37
C SER A 54 -5.14 -10.94 -6.47
N ALA A 55 -5.38 -9.76 -5.89
CA ALA A 55 -6.69 -9.13 -5.89
C ALA A 55 -7.16 -8.76 -7.31
N ILE A 56 -6.26 -8.25 -8.16
CA ILE A 56 -6.55 -7.98 -9.57
C ILE A 56 -6.91 -9.26 -10.33
N ASN A 57 -6.16 -10.35 -10.13
CA ASN A 57 -6.47 -11.62 -10.78
C ASN A 57 -7.80 -12.22 -10.32
N ILE A 58 -8.11 -12.10 -9.02
CA ILE A 58 -9.43 -12.48 -8.49
C ILE A 58 -10.52 -11.63 -9.14
N ALA A 59 -10.27 -10.33 -9.33
CA ALA A 59 -11.24 -9.45 -9.93
C ALA A 59 -11.51 -9.80 -11.40
N HIS A 60 -10.44 -10.05 -12.16
CA HIS A 60 -10.55 -10.56 -13.52
C HIS A 60 -11.31 -11.90 -13.58
N ALA A 61 -11.02 -12.82 -12.64
CA ALA A 61 -11.74 -14.10 -12.56
C ALA A 61 -13.23 -13.93 -12.27
N LYS A 62 -13.60 -12.99 -11.37
CA LYS A 62 -15.02 -12.64 -11.13
C LYS A 62 -15.68 -12.09 -12.39
N TRP A 63 -15.00 -11.21 -13.13
CA TRP A 63 -15.50 -10.67 -14.40
C TRP A 63 -15.74 -11.77 -15.46
N LEU A 64 -14.82 -12.73 -15.59
CA LEU A 64 -15.01 -13.91 -16.43
C LEU A 64 -16.22 -14.74 -15.98
N ALA A 65 -16.35 -14.98 -14.68
CA ALA A 65 -17.45 -15.75 -14.10
C ALA A 65 -18.82 -15.07 -14.27
N SER A 66 -18.84 -13.73 -14.34
CA SER A 66 -20.02 -12.93 -14.65
C SER A 66 -20.41 -12.94 -16.14
N GLY A 67 -19.74 -13.73 -16.97
CA GLY A 67 -20.06 -13.86 -18.39
C GLY A 67 -19.46 -12.77 -19.26
N GLN A 68 -18.36 -12.14 -18.80
CA GLN A 68 -17.64 -11.10 -19.54
C GLN A 68 -18.59 -9.97 -19.96
N PRO A 69 -19.23 -9.26 -19.01
CA PRO A 69 -20.14 -8.18 -19.35
C PRO A 69 -19.35 -7.07 -20.08
N VAL A 70 -19.40 -7.09 -21.41
CA VAL A 70 -18.85 -6.07 -22.31
C VAL A 70 -19.99 -5.37 -23.02
N SER A 71 -20.71 -4.50 -22.32
CA SER A 71 -21.64 -3.62 -23.03
C SER A 71 -22.17 -2.50 -22.17
N VAL A 72 -22.02 -1.28 -22.72
CA VAL A 72 -22.91 -0.10 -22.70
C VAL A 72 -23.63 0.21 -21.39
N PRO A 73 -23.55 1.46 -20.87
CA PRO A 73 -24.06 1.85 -19.56
C PRO A 73 -25.45 1.27 -19.18
N PRO A 74 -25.61 0.82 -17.92
CA PRO A 74 -24.60 0.87 -16.87
C PRO A 74 -23.57 -0.26 -17.01
N ILE A 75 -22.29 0.08 -16.84
CA ILE A 75 -21.20 -0.90 -16.76
C ILE A 75 -21.54 -1.80 -15.57
N ALA A 76 -21.65 -3.10 -15.80
CA ALA A 76 -21.84 -4.07 -14.71
C ALA A 76 -20.53 -4.19 -13.93
N GLY A 77 -20.23 -3.19 -13.11
CA GLY A 77 -19.21 -3.31 -12.08
C GLY A 77 -19.59 -4.44 -11.12
N ILE A 78 -18.59 -4.95 -10.42
CA ILE A 78 -18.76 -6.03 -9.45
C ILE A 78 -18.62 -5.43 -8.06
N ASP A 79 -19.43 -5.89 -7.11
CA ASP A 79 -19.34 -5.52 -5.70
C ASP A 79 -18.23 -6.33 -5.00
N PHE A 80 -17.13 -5.67 -4.64
CA PHE A 80 -16.02 -6.25 -3.88
C PHE A 80 -16.11 -5.99 -2.38
N THR A 81 -16.79 -4.91 -1.97
CA THR A 81 -16.95 -4.53 -0.58
C THR A 81 -18.20 -5.12 0.09
N ASN A 82 -19.05 -5.82 -0.67
CA ASN A 82 -20.35 -6.31 -0.24
C ASN A 82 -21.24 -5.18 0.27
N SER A 83 -21.17 -4.03 -0.41
CA SER A 83 -21.95 -2.83 -0.11
C SER A 83 -23.39 -2.91 -0.61
N GLY A 84 -23.70 -3.86 -1.49
CA GLY A 84 -24.95 -3.93 -2.23
C GLY A 84 -24.93 -3.14 -3.54
N HIS A 85 -23.81 -2.47 -3.85
CA HIS A 85 -23.61 -1.68 -5.05
C HIS A 85 -22.31 -2.08 -5.75
N ALA A 86 -22.27 -1.97 -7.08
CA ALA A 86 -21.07 -2.18 -7.86
C ALA A 86 -20.01 -1.11 -7.54
N ASP A 87 -18.80 -1.53 -7.18
CA ASP A 87 -17.74 -0.63 -6.69
C ASP A 87 -16.41 -0.74 -7.46
N VAL A 88 -16.29 -1.73 -8.36
CA VAL A 88 -15.16 -1.89 -9.28
C VAL A 88 -15.67 -2.16 -10.70
N GLY A 89 -15.19 -1.37 -11.66
CA GLY A 89 -15.44 -1.53 -13.09
C GLY A 89 -14.24 -2.12 -13.82
N PHE A 90 -14.48 -2.58 -15.04
CA PHE A 90 -13.52 -3.32 -15.85
C PHE A 90 -13.46 -2.78 -17.28
N ASN A 91 -12.27 -2.81 -17.86
CA ASN A 91 -12.05 -2.51 -19.27
C ASN A 91 -12.58 -3.65 -20.18
N VAL A 92 -12.42 -3.50 -21.51
CA VAL A 92 -12.92 -4.50 -22.48
C VAL A 92 -12.16 -5.83 -22.40
N GLU A 93 -10.94 -5.82 -21.90
CA GLU A 93 -10.13 -7.01 -21.61
C GLU A 93 -10.44 -7.66 -20.24
N GLY A 94 -11.35 -7.06 -19.45
CA GLY A 94 -11.74 -7.56 -18.14
C GLY A 94 -10.77 -7.21 -17.01
N TRP A 95 -9.91 -6.20 -17.18
CA TRP A 95 -9.03 -5.71 -16.13
C TRP A 95 -9.67 -4.55 -15.37
N PRO A 96 -9.55 -4.52 -14.03
CA PRO A 96 -10.10 -3.42 -13.24
C PRO A 96 -9.52 -2.07 -13.66
N ASP A 97 -10.36 -1.11 -14.05
CA ASP A 97 -9.92 0.21 -14.53
C ASP A 97 -10.74 1.38 -13.97
N ALA A 98 -11.79 1.07 -13.21
CA ALA A 98 -12.67 2.05 -12.57
C ALA A 98 -13.03 1.59 -11.16
N ALA A 99 -13.29 2.54 -10.28
CA ALA A 99 -13.72 2.27 -8.90
C ALA A 99 -14.57 3.42 -8.38
N SER A 100 -15.46 3.12 -7.43
CA SER A 100 -16.30 4.12 -6.76
C SER A 100 -16.36 3.89 -5.25
N ASP A 101 -16.50 5.00 -4.53
CA ASP A 101 -16.70 5.06 -3.08
C ASP A 101 -18.18 5.19 -2.66
N LYS A 102 -19.08 5.39 -3.63
CA LYS A 102 -20.45 5.84 -3.37
C LYS A 102 -21.38 4.68 -3.05
N THR A 103 -22.03 4.80 -1.89
CA THR A 103 -23.14 3.96 -1.42
C THR A 103 -24.47 4.24 -2.16
N ASP A 104 -24.52 5.25 -3.03
CA ASP A 104 -25.76 5.75 -3.64
C ASP A 104 -25.77 5.60 -5.16
N ILE A 105 -25.36 4.44 -5.67
CA ILE A 105 -25.43 4.16 -7.10
C ILE A 105 -26.80 3.55 -7.42
N SER A 106 -27.76 4.40 -7.80
CA SER A 106 -28.82 3.98 -8.70
C SER A 106 -28.18 3.52 -10.01
N ALA A 107 -28.72 2.46 -10.61
CA ALA A 107 -28.17 1.73 -11.76
C ALA A 107 -28.00 2.55 -13.06
N GLU A 108 -27.95 3.87 -13.00
CA GLU A 108 -27.99 4.78 -14.15
C GLU A 108 -26.74 5.69 -14.26
N ASN A 109 -25.82 5.66 -13.28
CA ASN A 109 -24.54 6.40 -13.30
C ASN A 109 -23.31 5.53 -13.01
N VAL A 110 -23.45 4.21 -13.20
CA VAL A 110 -22.44 3.25 -12.75
C VAL A 110 -21.24 3.27 -13.70
N LEU A 111 -20.22 4.04 -13.29
CA LEU A 111 -18.88 4.13 -13.85
C LEU A 111 -18.80 4.73 -15.28
N GLY A 112 -19.59 5.76 -15.58
CA GLY A 112 -19.37 6.58 -16.77
C GLY A 112 -17.92 7.07 -16.82
N ASN A 113 -17.13 6.56 -17.76
CA ASN A 113 -15.71 6.90 -17.94
C ASN A 113 -14.92 6.93 -16.61
N GLY A 114 -15.13 5.91 -15.76
CA GLY A 114 -14.55 5.80 -14.41
C GLY A 114 -13.07 6.21 -14.39
N GLY A 115 -12.81 7.22 -13.56
CA GLY A 115 -11.72 8.18 -13.65
C GLY A 115 -10.35 7.62 -14.00
N LYS A 116 -9.81 8.12 -15.10
CA LYS A 116 -8.37 8.07 -15.41
C LYS A 116 -7.64 9.10 -14.54
N ASP A 117 -7.76 8.96 -13.22
CA ASP A 117 -7.28 9.93 -12.23
C ASP A 117 -6.74 9.24 -10.96
N ASN A 118 -6.09 10.05 -10.13
CA ASN A 118 -5.43 9.61 -8.91
C ASN A 118 -6.42 9.01 -7.90
N GLU A 119 -7.64 9.55 -7.84
CA GLU A 119 -8.68 9.12 -6.89
C GLU A 119 -9.17 7.72 -7.22
N THR A 120 -9.44 7.46 -8.50
CA THR A 120 -9.87 6.15 -8.98
C THR A 120 -8.80 5.10 -8.73
N CYS A 121 -7.51 5.40 -8.96
CA CYS A 121 -6.44 4.46 -8.63
C CYS A 121 -6.41 4.13 -7.13
N ALA A 122 -6.65 5.11 -6.25
CA ALA A 122 -6.70 4.88 -4.81
C ALA A 122 -7.93 4.03 -4.41
N LEU A 123 -9.11 4.39 -4.91
CA LEU A 123 -10.36 3.67 -4.66
C LEU A 123 -10.29 2.22 -5.17
N LEU A 124 -9.64 2.01 -6.30
CA LEU A 124 -9.48 0.67 -6.87
C LEU A 124 -8.79 -0.27 -5.89
N MET A 125 -7.68 0.17 -5.28
CA MET A 125 -6.98 -0.66 -4.30
C MET A 125 -7.73 -0.74 -2.97
N LYS A 126 -8.46 0.30 -2.55
CA LYS A 126 -9.32 0.24 -1.36
C LYS A 126 -10.40 -0.83 -1.51
N ASN A 127 -11.05 -0.91 -2.67
CA ASN A 127 -12.15 -1.84 -2.91
C ASN A 127 -11.63 -3.27 -3.13
N LEU A 128 -10.58 -3.43 -3.94
CA LEU A 128 -9.96 -4.74 -4.21
C LEU A 128 -9.28 -5.36 -2.97
N LEU A 129 -8.73 -4.52 -2.09
CA LEU A 129 -8.06 -4.95 -0.86
C LEU A 129 -8.83 -4.52 0.40
N SER A 130 -10.17 -4.53 0.32
CA SER A 130 -11.04 -4.07 1.41
C SER A 130 -10.87 -4.81 2.75
N SER A 131 -10.35 -6.04 2.72
CA SER A 131 -10.03 -6.84 3.90
C SER A 131 -8.59 -6.67 4.41
N SER A 132 -7.76 -5.88 3.71
CA SER A 132 -6.38 -5.59 4.07
C SER A 132 -6.30 -4.39 5.01
N SER A 133 -5.27 -4.34 5.85
CA SER A 133 -4.95 -3.14 6.64
C SER A 133 -4.18 -2.08 5.84
N VAL A 134 -3.85 -2.35 4.58
CA VAL A 134 -3.07 -1.44 3.74
C VAL A 134 -3.92 -0.26 3.30
N THR A 135 -3.47 0.97 3.57
CA THR A 135 -4.19 2.19 3.21
C THR A 135 -3.65 2.83 1.93
N PHE A 136 -4.56 3.36 1.11
CA PHE A 136 -4.26 4.01 -0.17
C PHE A 136 -4.87 5.41 -0.20
N GLY A 137 -4.10 6.42 -0.57
CA GLY A 137 -4.53 7.79 -0.78
C GLY A 137 -4.30 8.22 -2.23
N SER A 138 -4.82 9.37 -2.64
CA SER A 138 -4.65 9.92 -3.99
C SER A 138 -3.70 11.12 -3.98
N GLY A 139 -2.97 11.31 -5.09
CA GLY A 139 -2.06 12.45 -5.28
C GLY A 139 -0.62 12.17 -4.92
N ASP A 140 0.22 13.22 -4.99
CA ASP A 140 1.66 13.11 -4.72
C ASP A 140 1.99 13.06 -3.21
N ASP A 141 1.17 13.72 -2.38
CA ASP A 141 1.35 13.82 -0.94
C ASP A 141 0.05 13.47 -0.21
N CYS A 142 -0.12 12.17 0.04
CA CYS A 142 -1.20 11.63 0.85
C CYS A 142 -0.66 11.16 2.22
N ASN A 143 -1.55 10.92 3.18
CA ASN A 143 -1.18 10.48 4.55
C ASN A 143 -1.24 8.96 4.71
N GLU A 144 -1.68 8.25 3.68
CA GLU A 144 -1.83 6.81 3.64
C GLU A 144 -0.49 6.11 3.38
N GLN A 145 -0.46 4.78 3.56
CA GLN A 145 0.77 4.01 3.34
C GLN A 145 1.25 4.05 1.89
N TYR A 146 0.31 4.17 0.94
CA TYR A 146 0.59 4.33 -0.48
C TYR A 146 -0.19 5.50 -1.05
N CYS A 147 0.48 6.35 -1.82
CA CYS A 147 -0.19 7.37 -2.62
C CYS A 147 -0.28 6.94 -4.08
N ALA A 148 -1.48 7.05 -4.64
CA ALA A 148 -1.81 6.66 -5.98
C ALA A 148 -1.75 7.87 -6.92
N ILE A 149 -1.01 7.70 -8.01
CA ILE A 149 -0.96 8.65 -9.12
C ILE A 149 -1.32 7.90 -10.40
N TYR A 150 -2.28 8.43 -11.14
CA TYR A 150 -2.61 7.94 -12.46
C TYR A 150 -1.71 8.60 -13.51
N LYS A 151 -1.02 7.77 -14.29
CA LYS A 151 -0.28 8.16 -15.50
C LYS A 151 -0.65 7.20 -16.60
N ALA A 152 -1.59 7.59 -17.45
CA ALA A 152 -2.19 6.71 -18.45
C ALA A 152 -1.15 5.82 -19.17
N PRO A 153 -1.34 4.48 -19.20
CA PRO A 153 -2.47 3.67 -18.68
C PRO A 153 -2.21 3.04 -17.29
N GLU A 154 -1.38 3.67 -16.46
CA GLU A 154 -0.88 3.08 -15.22
C GLU A 154 -1.40 3.79 -13.96
N CYS A 155 -1.73 2.99 -12.95
CA CYS A 155 -1.84 3.43 -11.57
C CYS A 155 -0.51 3.15 -10.87
N ILE A 156 0.15 4.20 -10.37
CA ILE A 156 1.43 4.12 -9.67
C ILE A 156 1.19 4.38 -8.18
N TYR A 157 1.50 3.40 -7.35
CA TYR A 157 1.37 3.43 -5.89
C TYR A 157 2.74 3.63 -5.26
N THR A 158 2.97 4.80 -4.65
CA THR A 158 4.25 5.16 -4.02
C THR A 158 4.17 5.00 -2.52
N TYR A 159 5.08 4.21 -1.94
CA TYR A 159 5.14 3.93 -0.51
C TYR A 159 5.63 5.13 0.30
N GLN A 160 4.94 5.47 1.39
CA GLN A 160 5.13 6.75 2.11
C GLN A 160 5.94 6.66 3.41
N GLN A 161 6.13 5.48 4.00
CA GLN A 161 6.75 5.35 5.33
C GLN A 161 8.25 5.73 5.35
N ASN A 162 8.90 5.77 4.18
CA ASN A 162 10.27 6.24 4.03
C ASN A 162 10.41 7.00 2.70
N LYS A 163 10.07 8.30 2.71
CA LYS A 163 10.08 9.16 1.53
C LYS A 163 11.48 9.38 0.92
N GLU A 164 12.55 9.15 1.68
CA GLU A 164 13.94 9.28 1.17
C GLU A 164 14.29 8.20 0.14
N VAL A 165 13.63 7.05 0.22
CA VAL A 165 13.89 5.90 -0.65
C VAL A 165 12.61 5.50 -1.36
N VAL A 166 12.47 5.97 -2.60
CA VAL A 166 11.28 5.75 -3.44
C VAL A 166 11.09 4.25 -3.72
N ARG A 167 9.92 3.74 -3.39
CA ARG A 167 9.45 2.39 -3.71
C ARG A 167 8.07 2.49 -4.34
N THR A 168 7.90 1.89 -5.50
CA THR A 168 6.63 1.98 -6.23
C THR A 168 6.10 0.61 -6.62
N ILE A 169 4.78 0.50 -6.66
CA ILE A 169 4.05 -0.59 -7.28
C ILE A 169 3.28 0.03 -8.44
N THR A 170 3.39 -0.55 -9.62
CA THR A 170 2.71 -0.06 -10.82
C THR A 170 1.72 -1.12 -11.29
N TYR A 171 0.49 -0.69 -11.51
CA TYR A 171 -0.58 -1.50 -12.08
C TYR A 171 -0.99 -0.94 -13.44
N SER A 172 -0.99 -1.77 -14.48
CA SER A 172 -1.47 -1.40 -15.81
C SER A 172 -2.96 -1.72 -15.93
N THR A 173 -3.80 -0.68 -16.07
CA THR A 173 -5.26 -0.84 -16.19
C THR A 173 -5.68 -1.44 -17.54
N THR A 174 -4.77 -1.54 -18.51
CA THR A 174 -5.02 -2.17 -19.81
C THR A 174 -4.65 -3.65 -19.85
N SER A 175 -3.62 -4.06 -19.11
CA SER A 175 -3.03 -5.41 -19.26
C SER A 175 -3.14 -6.28 -18.01
N GLY A 176 -3.60 -5.74 -16.88
CA GLY A 176 -3.62 -6.49 -15.62
C GLY A 176 -2.27 -6.63 -14.94
N ILE A 177 -1.18 -6.20 -15.59
CA ILE A 177 0.18 -6.42 -15.11
C ILE A 177 0.45 -5.56 -13.89
N VAL A 178 1.00 -6.21 -12.86
CA VAL A 178 1.53 -5.56 -11.66
C VAL A 178 3.04 -5.71 -11.63
N SER A 179 3.74 -4.60 -11.51
CA SER A 179 5.20 -4.55 -11.36
C SER A 179 5.58 -3.74 -10.13
N LYS A 180 6.81 -3.93 -9.64
CA LYS A 180 7.34 -3.18 -8.51
C LYS A 180 8.74 -2.66 -8.83
N LYS A 181 9.05 -1.47 -8.33
CA LYS A 181 10.39 -0.88 -8.38
C LYS A 181 10.87 -0.67 -6.95
N LEU A 182 11.93 -1.39 -6.59
CA LEU A 182 12.59 -1.30 -5.29
C LEU A 182 13.99 -0.73 -5.49
N PRO A 183 14.56 -0.03 -4.48
CA PRO A 183 15.96 0.35 -4.48
C PRO A 183 16.84 -0.91 -4.60
N THR A 184 17.81 -0.88 -5.51
CA THR A 184 18.87 -1.89 -5.58
C THR A 184 19.84 -1.70 -4.41
N HIS A 185 20.35 -2.79 -3.87
CA HIS A 185 21.36 -2.80 -2.80
C HIS A 185 22.67 -2.14 -3.24
#